data_AF-A0AAU5YCA9-F1
#
_entry.id   AF-A0AAU5YCA9-F1
#
_cell.length_a   1.000
_cell.length_b   1.000
_cell.length_c   1.000
_cell.angle_alpha   90.00
_cell.angle_beta   90.00
_cell.angle_gamma   90.00
#
_symmetry.space_group_name_H-M   'P 1'
#
loop_
_entity.id
_entity.type
_entity.pdbx_description
1 polymer ?
#
loop_
_entity_poly.entity_id
_entity_poly.type
_entity_poly.pdbx_seq_one_letter_code
_entity_poly.pdbx_strand_id
1 'polypeptide(L)'
;MLKCAVAVVGESDKEFLRQSRKWDVEQWSSAEEELRERGWLGEDGHLTTAGTLAHEEVEAETDAVAARPWTALGADATARLAHLLEPLARTVLHSGVVPDANPVGLTPGT
;
A
#
# COMPACT_ATOMS: atom_id res chain seq x y z
N MET A 1 0.76 11.67 -0.78
CA MET A 1 -0.03 12.13 -1.95
C MET A 1 -0.63 10.96 -2.73
N LEU A 2 0.13 9.97 -3.23
CA LEU A 2 -0.48 8.93 -4.07
C LEU A 2 -1.32 7.85 -3.36
N LYS A 3 -1.13 7.63 -2.05
CA LYS A 3 -1.86 6.58 -1.30
C LYS A 3 -3.35 6.89 -1.05
N CYS A 4 -3.84 8.08 -1.42
CA CYS A 4 -5.28 8.34 -1.53
C CYS A 4 -5.91 7.62 -2.73
N ALA A 5 -5.13 7.46 -3.81
CA ALA A 5 -5.57 6.79 -5.03
C ALA A 5 -5.59 5.26 -4.92
N VAL A 6 -5.16 4.68 -3.78
CA VAL A 6 -5.23 3.22 -3.56
C VAL A 6 -6.57 2.80 -2.96
N ALA A 7 -7.37 3.74 -2.41
CA ALA A 7 -8.78 3.47 -2.09
C ALA A 7 -9.64 3.18 -3.32
N VAL A 8 -9.09 3.46 -4.50
CA VAL A 8 -9.81 3.63 -5.75
C VAL A 8 -9.67 2.40 -6.67
N VAL A 9 -8.67 1.55 -6.40
CA VAL A 9 -8.44 0.27 -7.11
C VAL A 9 -9.30 -0.86 -6.50
N GLY A 10 -10.26 -0.54 -5.62
CA GLY A 10 -11.20 -1.51 -5.03
C GLY A 10 -10.58 -2.44 -3.98
N GLU A 11 -9.31 -2.22 -3.61
CA GLU A 11 -8.60 -3.11 -2.67
C GLU A 11 -8.82 -2.74 -1.19
N SER A 12 -9.40 -1.57 -0.87
CA SER A 12 -9.60 -1.14 0.53
C SER A 12 -10.63 -0.01 0.70
N ASP A 13 -11.39 -0.05 1.80
CA ASP A 13 -12.40 0.94 2.18
C ASP A 13 -11.80 2.34 2.43
N LYS A 14 -12.39 3.39 1.82
CA LYS A 14 -11.91 4.79 1.89
C LYS A 14 -11.82 5.32 3.33
N GLU A 15 -12.82 5.06 4.15
CA GLU A 15 -12.86 5.56 5.53
C GLU A 15 -11.81 4.85 6.38
N PHE A 16 -11.66 3.53 6.20
CA PHE A 16 -10.61 2.75 6.84
C PHE A 16 -9.20 3.25 6.47
N LEU A 17 -8.94 3.52 5.19
CA LEU A 17 -7.64 4.01 4.72
C LEU A 17 -7.32 5.41 5.25
N ARG A 18 -8.31 6.30 5.31
CA ARG A 18 -8.19 7.64 5.89
C ARG A 18 -7.83 7.55 7.38
N GLN A 19 -8.60 6.77 8.15
CA GLN A 19 -8.39 6.61 9.60
C GLN A 19 -7.03 5.98 9.91
N SER A 20 -6.66 4.90 9.22
CA SER A 20 -5.37 4.23 9.41
C SER A 20 -4.16 5.13 9.06
N ARG A 21 -4.34 6.10 8.15
CA ARG A 21 -3.35 7.13 7.80
C ARG A 21 -3.42 8.37 8.68
N LYS A 22 -4.39 8.44 9.60
CA LYS A 22 -4.65 9.59 10.48
C LYS A 22 -4.92 10.89 9.70
N TRP A 23 -5.59 10.76 8.56
CA TRP A 23 -6.01 11.93 7.77
C TRP A 23 -7.40 12.38 8.22
N ASP A 24 -7.64 13.68 8.26
CA ASP A 24 -9.00 14.20 8.36
C ASP A 24 -9.71 14.17 6.98
N VAL A 25 -10.98 14.56 6.96
CA VAL A 25 -11.81 14.56 5.75
C VAL A 25 -11.35 15.64 4.76
N GLU A 26 -10.87 16.77 5.26
CA GLU A 26 -10.44 17.90 4.44
C GLU A 26 -9.13 17.56 3.71
N GLN A 27 -8.17 16.98 4.41
CA GLN A 27 -6.91 16.45 3.84
C GLN A 27 -7.17 15.40 2.76
N TRP A 28 -8.13 14.50 3.00
CA TRP A 28 -8.51 13.50 2.00
C TRP A 28 -9.14 14.14 0.77
N SER A 29 -10.08 15.06 0.96
CA SER A 29 -10.77 15.74 -0.14
C SER A 29 -9.82 16.60 -0.98
N SER A 30 -8.92 17.34 -0.32
CA SER A 30 -7.85 18.11 -0.97
C SER A 30 -6.96 17.22 -1.83
N ALA A 31 -6.57 16.04 -1.33
CA ALA A 31 -5.75 15.12 -2.12
C ALA A 31 -6.52 14.52 -3.31
N GLU A 32 -7.82 14.24 -3.19
CA GLU A 32 -8.63 13.82 -4.33
C GLU A 32 -8.73 14.92 -5.39
N GLU A 33 -8.89 16.18 -4.99
CA GLU A 33 -8.90 17.34 -5.90
C GLU A 33 -7.57 17.47 -6.63
N GLU A 34 -6.44 17.42 -5.93
CA GLU A 34 -5.10 17.45 -6.55
C GLU A 34 -4.89 16.31 -7.56
N LEU A 35 -5.41 15.11 -7.28
CA LEU A 35 -5.32 13.98 -8.20
C LEU A 35 -6.23 14.15 -9.43
N ARG A 36 -7.41 14.78 -9.27
CA ARG A 36 -8.28 15.12 -10.41
C ARG A 36 -7.66 16.21 -11.28
N GLU A 37 -7.07 17.23 -10.68
CA GLU A 37 -6.36 18.30 -11.41
C GLU A 37 -5.20 17.77 -12.24
N ARG A 38 -4.51 16.73 -11.75
CA ARG A 38 -3.47 16.00 -12.49
C ARG A 38 -4.01 15.06 -13.56
N GLY A 39 -5.33 14.87 -13.64
CA GLY A 39 -5.98 13.90 -14.52
C GLY A 39 -5.71 12.45 -14.11
N TRP A 40 -5.28 12.19 -12.87
CA TRP A 40 -4.99 10.86 -12.35
C TRP A 40 -6.21 10.19 -11.74
N LEU A 41 -7.18 10.99 -11.27
CA LEU A 41 -8.44 10.52 -10.72
C LEU A 41 -9.62 11.02 -11.59
N GLY A 42 -10.54 10.12 -11.91
CA GLY A 42 -11.80 10.42 -12.59
C GLY A 42 -12.86 10.99 -11.64
N GLU A 43 -13.94 11.53 -12.20
CA GLU A 43 -15.09 12.02 -11.42
C GLU A 43 -15.84 10.89 -10.69
N ASP A 44 -15.77 9.67 -11.23
CA ASP A 44 -16.26 8.44 -10.61
C ASP A 44 -15.42 7.99 -9.42
N GLY A 45 -14.33 8.70 -9.14
CA GLY A 45 -13.39 8.35 -8.10
C GLY A 45 -12.53 7.15 -8.49
N HIS A 46 -12.41 6.79 -9.77
CA HIS A 46 -11.51 5.77 -10.30
C HIS A 46 -10.19 6.31 -10.86
N LEU A 47 -9.10 5.54 -10.77
CA LEU A 47 -7.84 5.93 -11.42
C LEU A 47 -8.06 5.96 -12.93
N THR A 48 -7.62 7.03 -13.56
CA THR A 48 -7.56 7.08 -15.03
C THR A 48 -6.40 6.22 -15.52
N THR A 49 -6.31 5.96 -16.83
CA THR A 49 -5.11 5.30 -17.40
C THR A 49 -3.82 6.03 -17.04
N ALA A 50 -3.83 7.37 -17.04
CA ALA A 50 -2.67 8.17 -16.63
C ALA A 50 -2.38 8.00 -15.12
N GLY A 51 -3.42 7.92 -14.29
CA GLY A 51 -3.29 7.67 -12.86
C GLY A 51 -2.75 6.28 -12.54
N THR A 52 -3.16 5.25 -13.27
CA THR A 52 -2.60 3.89 -13.14
C THR A 52 -1.11 3.86 -13.48
N LEU A 53 -0.71 4.48 -14.59
CA LEU A 53 0.71 4.55 -14.98
C LEU A 53 1.54 5.31 -13.95
N ALA A 54 1.04 6.44 -13.45
CA ALA A 54 1.71 7.21 -12.40
C ALA A 54 1.81 6.41 -11.08
N HIS A 55 0.81 5.59 -10.77
CA HIS A 55 0.86 4.70 -9.61
C HIS A 55 1.94 3.63 -9.76
N GLU A 56 1.98 2.94 -10.89
CA GLU A 56 3.01 1.94 -11.19
C GLU A 56 4.43 2.53 -11.13
N GLU A 57 4.62 3.75 -11.65
CA GLU A 57 5.92 4.45 -11.59
C GLU A 57 6.34 4.75 -10.15
N VAL A 58 5.43 5.27 -9.32
CA VAL A 58 5.72 5.56 -7.91
C VAL A 58 6.02 4.30 -7.11
N GLU A 59 5.31 3.20 -7.35
CA GLU A 59 5.60 1.91 -6.69
C GLU A 59 6.96 1.37 -7.15
N ALA A 60 7.28 1.44 -8.46
CA ALA A 60 8.58 1.01 -8.98
C ALA A 60 9.75 1.84 -8.42
N GLU A 61 9.59 3.16 -8.30
CA GLU A 61 10.58 4.03 -7.66
C GLU A 61 10.73 3.70 -6.17
N THR A 62 9.62 3.42 -5.48
CA THR A 62 9.64 3.03 -4.06
C THR A 62 10.41 1.73 -3.87
N ASP A 63 10.16 0.72 -4.71
CA ASP A 63 10.88 -0.55 -4.72
C ASP A 63 12.37 -0.36 -5.00
N ALA A 64 12.72 0.45 -5.99
CA ALA A 64 14.11 0.74 -6.35
C ALA A 64 14.88 1.38 -5.18
N VAL A 65 14.26 2.36 -4.49
CA VAL A 65 14.85 3.02 -3.33
C VAL A 65 14.92 2.07 -2.12
N ALA A 66 13.94 1.17 -1.96
CA ALA A 66 13.90 0.19 -0.88
C ALA A 66 14.83 -1.02 -1.12
N ALA A 67 15.38 -1.22 -2.33
CA ALA A 67 16.16 -2.40 -2.70
C ALA A 67 17.52 -2.52 -2.00
N ARG A 68 18.08 -1.41 -1.50
CA ARG A 68 19.47 -1.36 -1.00
C ARG A 68 19.79 -2.36 0.13
N PRO A 69 18.98 -2.49 1.20
CA PRO A 69 19.27 -3.45 2.28
C PRO A 69 19.25 -4.90 1.78
N TRP A 70 18.32 -5.23 0.89
CA TRP A 70 18.18 -6.57 0.31
C TRP A 70 19.34 -6.92 -0.62
N THR A 71 19.79 -5.95 -1.42
CA THR A 71 20.97 -6.09 -2.28
C THR A 71 22.23 -6.31 -1.44
N ALA A 72 22.40 -5.58 -0.34
CA ALA A 72 23.53 -5.75 0.57
C ALA A 72 23.50 -7.09 1.32
N LEU A 73 22.31 -7.60 1.64
CA LEU A 73 22.12 -8.89 2.29
C LEU A 73 22.36 -10.06 1.33
N GLY A 74 21.98 -9.91 0.06
CA GLY A 74 22.09 -10.94 -0.97
C GLY A 74 20.93 -11.94 -0.93
N ALA A 75 20.74 -12.67 -2.04
CA ALA A 75 19.59 -13.55 -2.24
C ALA A 75 19.50 -14.68 -1.21
N ASP A 76 20.60 -15.40 -0.95
CA ASP A 76 20.60 -16.54 -0.03
C ASP A 76 20.28 -16.14 1.42
N ALA A 77 20.87 -15.04 1.90
CA ALA A 77 20.62 -14.56 3.25
C ALA A 77 19.23 -13.92 3.38
N THR A 78 18.69 -13.32 2.31
CA THR A 78 17.30 -12.86 2.25
C THR A 78 16.33 -14.03 2.33
N ALA A 79 16.57 -15.11 1.57
CA ALA A 79 15.77 -16.33 1.63
C ALA A 79 15.83 -16.99 3.02
N ARG A 80 17.02 -17.03 3.63
CA ARG A 80 17.20 -17.51 5.01
C ARG A 80 16.45 -16.63 6.01
N LEU A 81 16.49 -15.30 5.86
CA LEU A 81 15.76 -14.38 6.72
C LEU A 81 14.26 -14.61 6.63
N ALA A 82 13.72 -14.74 5.41
CA ALA A 82 12.32 -15.07 5.19
C ALA A 82 11.95 -16.41 5.87
N HIS A 83 12.75 -17.46 5.67
CA HIS A 83 12.54 -18.76 6.32
C HIS A 83 12.50 -18.68 7.86
N LEU A 84 13.35 -17.83 8.46
CA LEU A 84 13.40 -17.64 9.91
C LEU A 84 12.23 -16.79 10.44
N LEU A 85 11.77 -15.79 9.69
CA LEU A 85 10.66 -14.92 10.08
C LEU A 85 9.28 -15.54 9.87
N GLU A 86 9.15 -16.41 8.87
CA GLU A 86 7.92 -17.08 8.48
C GLU A 86 7.13 -17.71 9.67
N PRO A 87 7.72 -18.54 10.55
CA PRO A 87 6.99 -19.08 11.70
C PRO A 87 6.47 -17.99 12.66
N LEU A 88 7.21 -16.90 12.84
CA LEU A 88 6.81 -15.78 13.71
C LEU A 88 5.65 -15.00 13.08
N ALA A 89 5.73 -14.71 11.78
CA ALA A 89 4.67 -14.08 11.03
C ALA A 89 3.36 -14.89 11.14
N ARG A 90 3.45 -16.21 10.96
CA ARG A 90 2.30 -17.10 11.16
C ARG A 90 1.77 -17.06 12.58
N THR A 91 2.61 -17.08 13.61
CA THR A 91 2.14 -16.96 15.01
C THR A 91 1.37 -15.66 15.24
N VAL A 92 1.85 -14.54 14.71
CA VAL A 92 1.18 -13.24 14.83
C VAL A 92 -0.16 -13.26 14.10
N LEU A 93 -0.22 -13.77 12.87
CA LEU A 93 -1.47 -13.87 12.10
C LEU A 93 -2.51 -14.74 12.82
N HIS A 94 -2.11 -15.91 13.34
CA HIS A 94 -3.04 -16.82 14.03
C HIS A 94 -3.43 -16.35 15.44
N SER A 95 -2.74 -15.36 16.01
CA SER A 95 -3.10 -14.82 17.33
C SER A 95 -4.37 -13.96 17.31
N GLY A 96 -4.81 -13.53 16.13
CA GLY A 96 -5.93 -12.59 15.97
C GLY A 96 -5.58 -11.14 16.31
N VAL A 97 -4.30 -10.81 16.56
CA VAL A 97 -3.86 -9.43 16.86
C VAL A 97 -3.86 -8.53 15.62
N VAL A 98 -3.70 -9.11 14.43
CA VAL A 98 -3.75 -8.38 13.15
C VAL A 98 -5.18 -8.47 12.62
N PRO A 99 -5.89 -7.34 12.47
CA PRO A 99 -7.24 -7.37 11.90
C PRO A 99 -7.24 -7.72 10.42
N ASP A 100 -8.33 -8.33 9.94
CA ASP A 100 -8.52 -8.66 8.51
C ASP A 100 -8.43 -7.41 7.63
N ALA A 101 -9.03 -6.31 8.08
CA ALA A 101 -8.81 -4.99 7.50
C ALA A 101 -7.56 -4.36 8.15
N ASN A 102 -6.43 -4.39 7.45
CA ASN A 102 -5.18 -3.79 7.90
C ASN A 102 -4.54 -2.91 6.81
N PRO A 103 -3.79 -1.86 7.19
CA PRO A 103 -3.22 -0.91 6.23
C PRO A 103 -2.05 -1.48 5.40
N VAL A 104 -1.64 -2.72 5.66
CA VAL A 104 -0.58 -3.43 4.93
C VAL A 104 -1.13 -4.50 3.98
N GLY A 105 -2.46 -4.67 3.89
CA GLY A 105 -3.10 -5.57 2.92
C GLY A 105 -2.91 -7.06 3.20
N LEU A 106 -2.51 -7.45 4.42
CA LEU A 106 -2.33 -8.86 4.78
C LEU A 106 -3.70 -9.54 4.87
N THR A 107 -3.91 -10.61 4.09
CA THR A 107 -5.09 -11.46 4.23
C THR A 107 -4.71 -12.78 4.92
N PRO A 108 -5.52 -13.31 5.84
CA PRO A 108 -5.27 -14.63 6.41
C PRO A 108 -5.35 -15.70 5.29
N GLY A 109 -4.21 -16.25 4.86
CA GLY A 109 -4.18 -17.38 3.93
C GLY A 109 -3.22 -17.32 2.72
N THR A 110 -2.16 -16.50 2.76
CA THR A 110 -1.03 -16.64 1.83
C THR A 110 0.16 -17.30 2.50
#